data_AF-A0A7X7VEA2-F1
#
_entry.id   AF-A0A7X7VEA2-F1
#
_cell.length_a   1.000
_cell.length_b   1.000
_cell.length_c   1.000
_cell.angle_alpha   90.00
_cell.angle_beta   90.00
_cell.angle_gamma   90.00
#
_symmetry.space_group_name_H-M   'P 1'
#
loop_
_entity.id
_entity.type
_entity.pdbx_description
1 polymer ?
#
loop_
_entity_poly.entity_id
_entity_poly.type
_entity_poly.pdbx_seq_one_letter_code
_entity_poly.pdbx_strand_id
1 'polypeptide(L)'
;MTRAMKAGRVLPALALILGMALTAALMGAPAAAAGRRTVRPPEAVVRPAAGMALADGLAWALGQAPSAAKGRAFWVGYAIDRLQGERSSIGWFDGPPGAGGRLTIADVLAGKTAPPAAAGDGEAVRKAAKAALEEIDGKGKPEKMVLKELGFFLKYETGRPPVLAEARMSNLDLAMDFEGLTLFWLGKAAEDRSLALVEKLFGAAARTGDLRENLLAAAGCHGTPALVVPFLVGVMEGDGDDETRKNAAFWLGQQNDADGLRRLVRAAKSDRSEEVREGAVFAVSQVELPAAVDEIIALARGAEKRDVRKQAVFWLGQMASKKSAAALEEFARKDGDREVQEHAVFALSQLPDNGGVEPLVKLAKTHPDPQVRKKAVFWLGECDDPRALEALIAIVKGK
;
A
#
# COMPACT_ATOMS: atom_id res chain seq x y z
N MET A 1 -22.26 22.42 -17.03
CA MET A 1 -20.81 22.54 -17.29
C MET A 1 -20.10 21.84 -16.16
N THR A 2 -19.97 20.52 -16.28
CA THR A 2 -19.58 19.61 -15.19
C THR A 2 -18.31 18.91 -15.65
N ARG A 3 -17.19 19.14 -14.95
CA ARG A 3 -15.89 18.53 -15.26
C ARG A 3 -15.98 17.03 -14.98
N ALA A 4 -15.97 16.23 -16.04
CA ALA A 4 -15.79 14.79 -15.97
C ALA A 4 -14.49 14.44 -15.24
N MET A 5 -14.59 13.69 -14.14
CA MET A 5 -13.46 13.03 -13.50
C MET A 5 -13.01 11.89 -14.42
N LYS A 6 -11.88 12.07 -15.10
CA LYS A 6 -11.21 10.95 -15.77
C LYS A 6 -10.63 10.03 -14.70
N ALA A 7 -11.27 8.88 -14.50
CA ALA A 7 -10.70 7.76 -13.77
C ALA A 7 -9.46 7.28 -14.55
N GLY A 8 -8.28 7.68 -14.08
CA GLY A 8 -7.01 7.16 -14.55
C GLY A 8 -6.85 5.72 -14.08
N ARG A 9 -6.38 4.86 -14.97
CA ARG A 9 -5.98 3.47 -14.70
C ARG A 9 -5.27 3.33 -13.35
N VAL A 10 -5.83 2.55 -12.44
CA VAL A 10 -5.06 1.97 -11.34
C VAL A 10 -4.26 0.81 -11.94
N LEU A 11 -2.97 1.03 -12.16
CA LEU A 11 -2.03 0.01 -12.61
C LEU A 11 -1.85 -1.05 -11.51
N PRO A 12 -1.74 -2.35 -11.84
CA PRO A 12 -1.24 -3.34 -10.91
C PRO A 12 0.29 -3.25 -10.93
N ALA A 13 0.86 -2.77 -9.82
CA ALA A 13 2.21 -3.01 -9.30
C ALA A 13 2.60 -1.84 -8.38
N LEU A 14 2.57 -2.11 -7.07
CA LEU A 14 3.37 -1.47 -6.03
C LEU A 14 3.72 0.01 -6.21
N ALA A 15 2.77 0.89 -5.88
CA ALA A 15 3.12 2.13 -5.19
C ALA A 15 2.89 1.89 -3.70
N LEU A 16 3.89 1.34 -3.01
CA LEU A 16 3.92 1.31 -1.55
C LEU A 16 4.21 2.75 -1.06
N ILE A 17 3.26 3.66 -1.29
CA ILE A 17 3.25 4.96 -0.65
C ILE A 17 2.74 4.69 0.76
N LEU A 18 3.69 4.45 1.68
CA LEU A 18 3.44 4.61 3.10
C LEU A 18 3.24 6.10 3.37
N GLY A 19 2.06 6.59 3.03
CA GLY A 19 1.59 7.92 3.36
C GLY A 19 0.21 7.76 3.96
N MET A 20 0.05 8.18 5.21
CA MET A 20 -1.22 8.38 5.91
C MET A 20 -2.17 9.29 5.09
N ALA A 21 -2.73 8.79 4.00
CA ALA A 21 -3.54 9.57 3.07
C ALA A 21 -4.70 8.75 2.47
N LEU A 22 -5.18 7.71 3.16
CA LEU A 22 -6.44 7.07 2.77
C LEU A 22 -7.67 7.96 3.06
N THR A 23 -7.51 9.09 3.75
CA THR A 23 -8.59 10.07 4.00
C THR A 23 -8.54 11.32 3.11
N ALA A 24 -7.46 11.59 2.37
CA ALA A 24 -7.33 12.83 1.58
C ALA A 24 -7.66 12.69 0.08
N ALA A 25 -7.81 11.47 -0.46
CA ALA A 25 -8.04 11.26 -1.89
C ALA A 25 -9.50 11.52 -2.34
N LEU A 26 -10.44 11.79 -1.43
CA LEU A 26 -11.86 12.04 -1.73
C LEU A 26 -12.30 13.50 -1.59
N MET A 27 -11.42 14.41 -1.17
CA MET A 27 -11.69 15.85 -1.20
C MET A 27 -10.58 16.53 -1.99
N GLY A 28 -10.94 17.19 -3.09
CA GLY A 28 -10.03 17.90 -3.99
C GLY A 28 -9.33 19.11 -3.34
N ALA A 29 -8.51 18.87 -2.32
CA ALA A 29 -7.58 19.84 -1.78
C ALA A 29 -6.36 19.93 -2.72
N PRO A 30 -5.86 21.15 -3.02
CA PRO A 30 -4.65 21.29 -3.80
C PRO A 30 -3.50 20.60 -3.06
N ALA A 31 -2.66 19.86 -3.78
CA ALA A 31 -1.39 19.37 -3.29
C ALA A 31 -0.61 20.54 -2.70
N ALA A 32 -0.65 20.69 -1.38
CA ALA A 32 0.10 21.71 -0.68
C ALA A 32 1.58 21.48 -1.04
N ALA A 33 2.22 22.53 -1.54
CA ALA A 33 3.61 22.52 -1.95
C ALA A 33 4.47 21.89 -0.85
N ALA A 34 4.88 20.62 -1.06
CA ALA A 34 5.89 19.97 -0.26
C ALA A 34 7.21 20.72 -0.54
N GLY A 35 7.48 21.75 0.27
CA GLY A 35 8.76 22.45 0.25
C GLY A 35 9.88 21.42 0.32
N ARG A 36 10.90 21.57 -0.54
CA ARG A 36 12.06 20.68 -0.58
C ARG A 36 12.68 20.57 0.83
N ARG A 37 12.31 19.55 1.60
CA ARG A 37 12.97 19.24 2.88
C ARG A 37 14.43 18.95 2.58
N THR A 38 15.30 19.58 3.37
CA THR A 38 16.75 19.44 3.28
C THR A 38 17.14 18.06 3.81
N VAL A 39 17.66 17.18 2.94
CA VAL A 39 18.18 15.88 3.37
C VAL A 39 19.54 16.09 4.03
N ARG A 40 19.66 15.81 5.34
CA ARG A 40 20.92 15.93 6.08
C ARG A 40 21.51 14.54 6.31
N PRO A 41 22.74 14.28 5.84
CA PRO A 41 23.43 13.02 6.13
C PRO A 41 23.75 12.93 7.63
N PRO A 42 24.04 11.72 8.15
CA PRO A 42 24.50 11.58 9.53
C PRO A 42 25.85 12.28 9.71
N GLU A 43 26.11 12.83 10.89
CA GLU A 43 27.40 13.48 11.21
C GLU A 43 28.56 12.47 11.27
N ALA A 44 28.23 11.22 11.63
CA ALA A 44 29.15 10.10 11.71
C ALA A 44 28.39 8.79 11.50
N VAL A 45 29.07 7.82 10.88
CA VAL A 45 28.60 6.43 10.79
C VAL A 45 29.51 5.55 11.64
N VAL A 46 28.99 5.01 12.74
CA VAL A 46 29.71 4.15 13.68
C VAL A 46 29.32 2.69 13.43
N ARG A 47 30.29 1.79 13.42
CA ARG A 47 30.08 0.37 13.09
C ARG A 47 30.61 -0.54 14.21
N PRO A 48 29.93 -1.64 14.53
CA PRO A 48 30.45 -2.63 15.48
C PRO A 48 31.66 -3.38 14.88
N ALA A 49 32.33 -4.16 15.71
CA ALA A 49 33.23 -5.20 15.21
C ALA A 49 32.47 -6.17 14.28
N ALA A 50 33.15 -6.68 13.26
CA ALA A 50 32.54 -7.55 12.26
C ALA A 50 31.95 -8.83 12.89
N GLY A 51 30.82 -9.30 12.34
CA GLY A 51 30.22 -10.58 12.71
C GLY A 51 29.33 -10.56 13.96
N MET A 52 29.00 -9.40 14.49
CA MET A 52 28.07 -9.27 15.63
C MET A 52 26.63 -9.62 15.21
N ALA A 53 25.92 -10.42 16.01
CA ALA A 53 24.52 -10.72 15.78
C ALA A 53 23.65 -9.47 15.95
N LEU A 54 22.49 -9.37 15.29
CA LEU A 54 21.65 -8.16 15.28
C LEU A 54 21.27 -7.68 16.69
N ALA A 55 20.87 -8.60 17.58
CA ALA A 55 20.48 -8.26 18.96
C ALA A 55 21.66 -7.72 19.78
N ASP A 56 22.84 -8.35 19.65
CA ASP A 56 24.07 -7.90 20.32
C ASP A 56 24.55 -6.57 19.74
N GLY A 57 24.39 -6.38 18.42
CA GLY A 57 24.67 -5.14 17.71
C GLY A 57 23.81 -3.99 18.22
N LEU A 58 22.51 -4.23 18.41
CA LEU A 58 21.63 -3.23 19.01
C LEU A 58 22.04 -2.91 20.45
N ALA A 59 22.31 -3.91 21.27
CA ALA A 59 22.76 -3.71 22.65
C ALA A 59 24.08 -2.93 22.73
N TRP A 60 25.04 -3.26 21.85
CA TRP A 60 26.29 -2.54 21.70
C TRP A 60 26.05 -1.08 21.30
N ALA A 61 25.22 -0.82 20.29
CA ALA A 61 24.92 0.54 19.84
C ALA A 61 24.30 1.38 20.95
N LEU A 62 23.31 0.83 21.67
CA LEU A 62 22.66 1.51 22.80
C LEU A 62 23.62 1.78 23.96
N GLY A 63 24.62 0.92 24.18
CA GLY A 63 25.66 1.12 25.20
C GLY A 63 26.70 2.19 24.82
N GLN A 64 27.06 2.29 23.54
CA GLN A 64 28.07 3.25 23.05
C GLN A 64 27.49 4.65 22.79
N ALA A 65 26.21 4.72 22.42
CA ALA A 65 25.57 5.94 21.95
C ALA A 65 25.65 7.14 22.91
N PRO A 66 25.51 7.01 24.25
CA PRO A 66 25.60 8.16 25.14
C PRO A 66 26.91 8.95 25.00
N SER A 67 28.04 8.27 24.72
CA SER A 67 29.34 8.92 24.50
C SER A 67 29.50 9.39 23.05
N ALA A 68 29.27 8.50 22.08
CA ALA A 68 29.52 8.79 20.67
C ALA A 68 28.54 9.80 20.05
N ALA A 69 27.28 9.82 20.50
CA ALA A 69 26.27 10.79 20.07
C ALA A 69 26.29 12.09 20.89
N LYS A 70 27.27 12.26 21.81
CA LYS A 70 27.44 13.47 22.64
C LYS A 70 26.16 13.87 23.41
N GLY A 71 25.41 12.87 23.90
CA GLY A 71 24.15 13.10 24.60
C GLY A 71 23.00 13.61 23.71
N ARG A 72 23.08 13.49 22.38
CA ARG A 72 21.98 13.75 21.43
C ARG A 72 21.30 12.44 21.03
N ALA A 73 20.08 12.56 20.49
CA ALA A 73 19.41 11.46 19.80
C ALA A 73 20.30 10.84 18.72
N PHE A 74 20.05 9.59 18.39
CA PHE A 74 20.87 8.84 17.44
C PHE A 74 20.05 7.80 16.69
N TRP A 75 20.53 7.41 15.52
CA TRP A 75 19.94 6.34 14.72
C TRP A 75 20.71 5.04 14.92
N VAL A 76 19.99 3.92 15.00
CA VAL A 76 20.54 2.58 14.82
C VAL A 76 19.92 2.00 13.55
N GLY A 77 20.76 1.58 12.60
CA GLY A 77 20.34 1.10 11.29
C GLY A 77 20.90 -0.27 10.97
N TYR A 78 20.10 -1.09 10.28
CA TYR A 78 20.53 -2.36 9.69
C TYR A 78 19.72 -2.62 8.41
N ALA A 79 20.07 -3.63 7.62
CA ALA A 79 19.29 -4.00 6.42
C ALA A 79 19.02 -5.49 6.31
N ILE A 80 17.98 -5.85 5.56
CA ILE A 80 17.73 -7.21 5.07
C ILE A 80 17.75 -7.20 3.54
N ASP A 81 18.05 -8.35 2.93
CA ASP A 81 17.77 -8.57 1.52
C ASP A 81 16.28 -8.92 1.35
N ARG A 82 15.60 -8.21 0.45
CA ARG A 82 14.18 -8.43 0.16
C ARG A 82 13.94 -8.51 -1.33
N LEU A 83 13.17 -9.51 -1.77
CA LEU A 83 12.70 -9.62 -3.14
C LEU A 83 11.62 -8.56 -3.42
N GLN A 84 11.85 -7.71 -4.43
CA GLN A 84 10.97 -6.60 -4.79
C GLN A 84 10.93 -6.42 -6.31
N GLY A 85 9.91 -5.74 -6.82
CA GLY A 85 9.89 -5.29 -8.20
C GLY A 85 11.08 -4.37 -8.50
N GLU A 86 11.69 -4.51 -9.68
CA GLU A 86 12.84 -3.71 -10.11
C GLU A 86 12.56 -2.20 -10.10
N ARG A 87 11.33 -1.79 -10.41
CA ARG A 87 10.82 -0.41 -10.40
C ARG A 87 10.09 -0.03 -9.10
N SER A 88 9.87 -1.00 -8.22
CA SER A 88 9.27 -0.78 -6.91
C SER A 88 10.30 -0.26 -5.92
N SER A 89 9.87 0.62 -5.02
CA SER A 89 10.68 1.12 -3.91
C SER A 89 9.82 1.24 -2.66
N ILE A 90 10.47 1.05 -1.52
CA ILE A 90 9.92 1.11 -0.18
C ILE A 90 10.78 2.11 0.55
N GLY A 91 10.18 3.20 1.00
CA GLY A 91 10.91 4.06 1.90
C GLY A 91 10.17 5.28 2.39
N TRP A 92 10.76 5.84 3.43
CA TRP A 92 10.47 7.17 3.91
C TRP A 92 11.34 8.17 3.13
N PHE A 93 10.84 8.66 2.00
CA PHE A 93 11.60 9.53 1.10
C PHE A 93 10.92 10.87 0.85
N ASP A 94 11.72 11.94 0.87
CA ASP A 94 11.28 13.30 0.55
C ASP A 94 11.41 13.57 -0.97
N GLY A 95 10.62 12.89 -1.80
CA GLY A 95 10.57 13.09 -3.26
C GLY A 95 11.00 11.88 -4.10
N PRO A 96 10.71 11.89 -5.42
CA PRO A 96 10.79 10.69 -6.26
C PRO A 96 12.20 10.07 -6.30
N PRO A 97 12.30 8.73 -6.38
CA PRO A 97 13.57 8.02 -6.60
C PRO A 97 14.32 8.62 -7.79
N GLY A 98 15.63 8.87 -7.64
CA GLY A 98 16.45 9.36 -8.73
C GLY A 98 16.33 10.85 -9.06
N ALA A 99 15.66 11.67 -8.22
CA ALA A 99 15.81 13.12 -8.26
C ALA A 99 17.29 13.48 -7.97
N GLY A 100 18.08 13.61 -9.05
CA GLY A 100 19.52 13.82 -8.99
C GLY A 100 19.92 14.95 -8.05
N GLY A 101 21.06 14.78 -7.37
CA GLY A 101 21.63 15.80 -6.47
C GLY A 101 21.53 15.51 -4.97
N ARG A 102 21.24 14.26 -4.56
CA ARG A 102 21.27 13.84 -3.14
C ARG A 102 22.06 12.55 -2.96
N LEU A 103 22.68 12.41 -1.79
CA LEU A 103 23.33 11.15 -1.38
C LEU A 103 22.24 10.12 -1.05
N THR A 104 22.38 8.91 -1.59
CA THR A 104 21.58 7.76 -1.15
C THR A 104 22.08 7.26 0.21
N ILE A 105 21.29 6.43 0.89
CA ILE A 105 21.77 5.78 2.12
C ILE A 105 23.00 4.92 1.81
N ALA A 106 23.02 4.20 0.70
CA ALA A 106 24.18 3.42 0.25
C ALA A 106 25.43 4.29 0.07
N ASP A 107 25.29 5.50 -0.50
CA ASP A 107 26.38 6.46 -0.63
C ASP A 107 26.91 6.92 0.74
N VAL A 108 26.01 7.25 1.66
CA VAL A 108 26.34 7.62 3.05
C VAL A 108 27.09 6.48 3.74
N LEU A 109 26.62 5.24 3.61
CA LEU A 109 27.25 4.07 4.20
C LEU A 109 28.62 3.79 3.57
N ALA A 110 28.81 4.11 2.29
CA ALA A 110 30.09 4.03 1.60
C ALA A 110 31.06 5.19 1.94
N GLY A 111 30.64 6.15 2.78
CA GLY A 111 31.46 7.28 3.20
C GLY A 111 31.55 8.42 2.18
N LYS A 112 30.63 8.47 1.20
CA LYS A 112 30.58 9.59 0.25
C LYS A 112 30.02 10.83 0.93
N THR A 113 30.64 11.98 0.69
CA THR A 113 30.30 13.27 1.32
C THR A 113 29.65 14.26 0.35
N ALA A 114 29.65 13.97 -0.95
CA ALA A 114 29.00 14.77 -1.97
C ALA A 114 28.21 13.87 -2.93
N PRO A 115 27.02 14.30 -3.38
CA PRO A 115 26.28 13.57 -4.40
C PRO A 115 27.13 13.46 -5.68
N PRO A 116 26.94 12.41 -6.49
CA PRO A 116 27.58 12.33 -7.79
C PRO A 116 27.29 13.59 -8.60
N ALA A 117 28.29 14.07 -9.35
CA ALA A 117 28.14 15.23 -10.22
C ALA A 117 26.88 15.06 -11.08
N ALA A 118 26.05 16.10 -11.18
CA ALA A 118 24.86 16.05 -12.01
C ALA A 118 25.27 15.66 -13.43
N ALA A 119 24.62 14.63 -13.97
CA ALA A 119 24.80 14.26 -15.37
C ALA A 119 24.56 15.50 -16.22
N GLY A 120 25.45 15.79 -17.17
CA GLY A 120 25.26 16.93 -18.08
C GLY A 120 23.92 16.78 -18.83
N ASP A 121 23.32 17.89 -19.24
CA ASP A 121 21.96 17.93 -19.81
C ASP A 121 21.74 16.86 -20.90
N GLY A 122 22.72 16.64 -21.77
CA GLY A 122 22.66 15.63 -22.84
C GLY A 122 22.75 14.16 -22.38
N GLU A 123 23.35 13.88 -21.22
CA GLU A 123 23.37 12.55 -20.61
C GLU A 123 22.08 12.29 -19.83
N ALA A 124 21.59 13.29 -19.09
CA ALA A 124 20.30 13.24 -18.39
C ALA A 124 19.14 12.97 -19.37
N VAL A 125 19.11 13.69 -20.51
CA VAL A 125 18.11 13.48 -21.58
C VAL A 125 18.21 12.08 -22.16
N ARG A 126 19.42 11.56 -22.44
CA ARG A 126 19.61 10.20 -22.96
C ARG A 126 19.14 9.13 -21.97
N LYS A 127 19.44 9.30 -20.68
CA LYS A 127 19.00 8.39 -19.62
C LYS A 127 17.48 8.40 -19.46
N ALA A 128 16.86 9.58 -19.48
CA ALA A 128 15.40 9.73 -19.43
C ALA A 128 14.72 9.11 -20.66
N ALA A 129 15.27 9.32 -21.86
CA ALA A 129 14.75 8.72 -23.09
C ALA A 129 14.85 7.18 -23.05
N LYS A 130 15.97 6.63 -22.57
CA LYS A 130 16.14 5.18 -22.41
C LYS A 130 15.14 4.61 -21.41
N ALA A 131 14.97 5.24 -20.25
CA ALA A 131 14.01 4.80 -19.24
C ALA A 131 12.57 4.83 -19.77
N ALA A 132 12.20 5.86 -20.53
CA ALA A 132 10.89 5.95 -21.17
C ALA A 132 10.66 4.85 -22.22
N LEU A 133 11.68 4.50 -23.00
CA LEU A 133 11.61 3.39 -23.96
C LEU A 133 11.45 2.04 -23.24
N GLU A 134 12.24 1.80 -22.19
CA GLU A 134 12.12 0.59 -21.37
C GLU A 134 10.74 0.49 -20.70
N GLU A 135 10.16 1.61 -20.26
CA GLU A 135 8.80 1.65 -19.72
C GLU A 135 7.75 1.27 -20.78
N ILE A 136 7.89 1.78 -22.01
CA ILE A 136 7.01 1.44 -23.14
C ILE A 136 7.14 -0.05 -23.50
N ASP A 137 8.37 -0.55 -23.64
CA ASP A 137 8.67 -1.95 -23.99
C ASP A 137 8.24 -2.95 -22.91
N GLY A 138 8.16 -2.48 -21.66
CA GLY A 138 7.70 -3.22 -20.50
C GLY A 138 6.18 -3.21 -20.29
N LYS A 139 5.40 -2.40 -21.04
CA LYS A 139 3.94 -2.34 -20.85
C LYS A 139 3.29 -3.70 -21.07
N GLY A 140 2.56 -4.17 -20.07
CA GLY A 140 1.83 -5.44 -20.10
C GLY A 140 2.68 -6.68 -19.79
N LYS A 141 3.98 -6.52 -19.48
CA LYS A 141 4.82 -7.63 -19.01
C LYS A 141 4.88 -7.64 -17.48
N PRO A 142 4.97 -8.83 -16.84
CA PRO A 142 5.23 -8.93 -15.40
C PRO A 142 6.52 -8.18 -15.05
N GLU A 143 6.50 -7.45 -13.94
CA GLU A 143 7.68 -6.76 -13.45
C GLU A 143 8.74 -7.77 -13.03
N LYS A 144 10.00 -7.51 -13.39
CA LYS A 144 11.12 -8.33 -12.97
C LYS A 144 11.33 -8.17 -11.46
N MET A 145 11.47 -9.28 -10.76
CA MET A 145 11.81 -9.29 -9.34
C MET A 145 13.33 -9.28 -9.13
N VAL A 146 13.81 -8.46 -8.21
CA VAL A 146 15.22 -8.32 -7.85
C VAL A 146 15.38 -8.26 -6.33
N LEU A 147 16.51 -8.75 -5.82
CA LEU A 147 16.87 -8.56 -4.42
C LEU A 147 17.34 -7.12 -4.22
N LYS A 148 16.68 -6.40 -3.31
CA LYS A 148 17.06 -5.06 -2.88
C LYS A 148 17.33 -5.05 -1.37
N GLU A 149 18.26 -4.22 -0.95
CA GLU A 149 18.51 -3.99 0.47
C GLU A 149 17.45 -3.05 1.02
N LEU A 150 16.67 -3.53 1.98
CA LEU A 150 15.71 -2.73 2.74
C LEU A 150 16.31 -2.43 4.11
N GLY A 151 16.60 -1.16 4.36
CA GLY A 151 17.10 -0.68 5.65
C GLY A 151 15.97 -0.43 6.64
N PHE A 152 16.22 -0.77 7.91
CA PHE A 152 15.41 -0.43 9.06
C PHE A 152 16.21 0.52 9.95
N PHE A 153 15.63 1.68 10.27
CA PHE A 153 16.30 2.76 11.00
C PHE A 153 15.48 3.11 12.23
N LEU A 154 16.10 2.98 13.40
CA LEU A 154 15.49 3.15 14.72
C LEU A 154 16.11 4.38 15.39
N LYS A 155 15.32 5.43 15.61
CA LYS A 155 15.76 6.64 16.30
C LYS A 155 15.54 6.50 17.79
N TYR A 156 16.61 6.65 18.55
CA TYR A 156 16.56 6.65 20.00
C TYR A 156 16.79 8.04 20.54
N GLU A 157 15.93 8.44 21.47
CA GLU A 157 16.15 9.61 22.31
C GLU A 157 17.07 9.25 23.47
N THR A 158 17.84 10.25 23.93
CA THR A 158 18.77 10.05 25.02
C THR A 158 18.05 9.80 26.34
N GLY A 159 18.51 8.79 27.07
CA GLY A 159 17.98 8.39 28.37
C GLY A 159 18.83 7.29 28.98
N ARG A 160 18.48 6.84 30.19
CA ARG A 160 19.07 5.65 30.81
C ARG A 160 17.96 4.71 31.28
N PRO A 161 17.54 3.73 30.46
CA PRO A 161 18.04 3.41 29.11
C PRO A 161 17.54 4.38 28.03
N PRO A 162 18.18 4.43 26.83
CA PRO A 162 17.65 5.15 25.67
C PRO A 162 16.25 4.66 25.27
N VAL A 163 15.42 5.55 24.77
CA VAL A 163 14.01 5.24 24.43
C VAL A 163 13.83 5.32 22.92
N LEU A 164 13.25 4.26 22.33
CA LEU A 164 12.90 4.25 20.92
C LEU A 164 11.77 5.26 20.68
N ALA A 165 12.02 6.25 19.85
CA ALA A 165 11.07 7.30 19.52
C ALA A 165 10.50 7.17 18.11
N GLU A 166 11.29 6.63 17.17
CA GLU A 166 10.88 6.53 15.77
C GLU A 166 11.45 5.27 15.12
N ALA A 167 10.67 4.66 14.22
CA ALA A 167 11.11 3.61 13.33
C ALA A 167 10.79 4.02 11.88
N ARG A 168 11.74 3.83 10.97
CA ARG A 168 11.58 4.05 9.54
C ARG A 168 12.13 2.86 8.77
N MET A 169 11.60 2.62 7.57
CA MET A 169 12.25 1.75 6.59
C MET A 169 12.53 2.52 5.31
N SER A 170 13.60 2.15 4.62
CA SER A 170 13.93 2.70 3.31
C SER A 170 14.89 1.79 2.56
N ASN A 171 14.68 1.61 1.26
CA ASN A 171 15.68 0.99 0.40
C ASN A 171 16.97 1.81 0.42
N LEU A 172 18.11 1.14 0.40
CA LEU A 172 19.39 1.83 0.54
C LEU A 172 19.75 2.71 -0.68
N ASP A 173 19.11 2.50 -1.83
CA ASP A 173 19.24 3.33 -3.04
C ASP A 173 18.41 4.62 -3.00
N LEU A 174 17.66 4.86 -1.92
CA LEU A 174 16.92 6.08 -1.67
C LEU A 174 17.70 7.03 -0.75
N ALA A 175 17.34 8.32 -0.79
CA ALA A 175 17.83 9.31 0.16
C ALA A 175 16.94 9.34 1.42
N MET A 176 17.54 9.56 2.60
CA MET A 176 16.82 9.73 3.86
C MET A 176 17.48 10.83 4.70
N ASP A 177 16.67 11.69 5.32
CA ASP A 177 17.16 12.68 6.29
C ASP A 177 17.46 11.99 7.63
N PHE A 178 18.75 11.91 7.98
CA PHE A 178 19.24 11.43 9.28
C PHE A 178 19.34 12.56 10.31
N GLU A 179 18.90 13.77 9.96
CA GLU A 179 18.83 14.95 10.82
C GLU A 179 20.19 15.42 11.34
N GLY A 180 21.30 15.02 10.70
CA GLY A 180 22.64 15.28 11.19
C GLY A 180 22.95 14.58 12.52
N LEU A 181 22.23 13.50 12.85
CA LEU A 181 22.47 12.67 14.02
C LEU A 181 23.46 11.55 13.69
N THR A 182 24.15 11.04 14.71
CA THR A 182 25.03 9.88 14.56
C THR A 182 24.22 8.64 14.15
N LEU A 183 24.72 7.88 13.17
CA LEU A 183 24.16 6.60 12.74
C LEU A 183 25.05 5.44 13.20
N PHE A 184 24.51 4.54 14.02
CA PHE A 184 25.09 3.24 14.32
C PHE A 184 24.63 2.23 13.28
N TRP A 185 25.51 1.86 12.35
CA TRP A 185 25.18 0.92 11.28
C TRP A 185 25.64 -0.50 11.63
N LEU A 186 24.67 -1.40 11.82
CA LEU A 186 24.90 -2.78 12.25
C LEU A 186 25.18 -3.74 11.08
N GLY A 187 24.95 -3.30 9.84
CA GLY A 187 25.15 -4.14 8.64
C GLY A 187 23.90 -4.91 8.23
N LYS A 188 24.11 -5.99 7.49
CA LYS A 188 23.04 -6.89 7.05
C LYS A 188 22.64 -7.85 8.17
N ALA A 189 21.35 -8.13 8.26
CA ALA A 189 20.78 -9.13 9.15
C ALA A 189 19.93 -10.14 8.37
N ALA A 190 19.80 -11.35 8.92
CA ALA A 190 18.83 -12.32 8.45
C ALA A 190 17.41 -11.85 8.75
N GLU A 191 16.48 -12.15 7.84
CA GLU A 191 15.10 -11.68 7.88
C GLU A 191 14.36 -12.13 9.15
N ASP A 192 14.55 -13.38 9.59
CA ASP A 192 13.98 -13.92 10.82
C ASP A 192 14.43 -13.14 12.07
N ARG A 193 15.70 -12.72 12.10
CA ARG A 193 16.27 -11.94 13.21
C ARG A 193 15.76 -10.50 13.20
N SER A 194 15.61 -9.92 12.01
CA SER A 194 14.98 -8.62 11.82
C SER A 194 13.54 -8.62 12.31
N LEU A 195 12.74 -9.60 11.87
CA LEU A 195 11.33 -9.69 12.23
C LEU A 195 11.18 -9.88 13.75
N ALA A 196 11.94 -10.80 14.35
CA ALA A 196 11.90 -11.02 15.80
C ALA A 196 12.25 -9.75 16.61
N LEU A 197 13.18 -8.92 16.12
CA LEU A 197 13.46 -7.62 16.73
C LEU A 197 12.27 -6.67 16.58
N VAL A 198 11.70 -6.55 15.39
CA VAL A 198 10.55 -5.67 15.13
C VAL A 198 9.34 -6.07 15.98
N GLU A 199 9.03 -7.36 16.08
CA GLU A 199 7.95 -7.88 16.93
C GLU A 199 8.17 -7.51 18.41
N LYS A 200 9.41 -7.70 18.90
CA LYS A 200 9.78 -7.31 20.27
C LYS A 200 9.58 -5.81 20.51
N LEU A 201 10.00 -4.97 19.57
CA LEU A 201 9.84 -3.52 19.65
C LEU A 201 8.36 -3.12 19.59
N PHE A 202 7.57 -3.76 18.73
CA PHE A 202 6.13 -3.54 18.62
C PHE A 202 5.38 -3.89 19.92
N GLY A 203 5.77 -4.99 20.56
CA GLY A 203 5.22 -5.40 21.86
C GLY A 203 5.59 -4.46 23.02
N ALA A 204 6.74 -3.79 22.93
CA ALA A 204 7.20 -2.81 23.93
C ALA A 204 6.69 -1.39 23.68
N ALA A 205 6.29 -1.06 22.45
CA ALA A 205 5.76 0.25 22.09
C ALA A 205 4.41 0.52 22.78
N ALA A 206 4.09 1.81 22.94
CA ALA A 206 2.74 2.23 23.35
C ALA A 206 1.69 1.59 22.44
N ARG A 207 0.50 1.33 22.99
CA ARG A 207 -0.59 0.64 22.27
C ARG A 207 -1.14 1.45 21.09
N THR A 208 -0.84 2.74 21.00
CA THR A 208 -1.27 3.64 19.92
C THR A 208 -0.12 4.57 19.51
N GLY A 209 -0.21 5.16 18.31
CA GLY A 209 0.68 6.20 17.81
C GLY A 209 1.66 5.73 16.73
N ASP A 210 2.28 6.71 16.07
CA ASP A 210 3.09 6.53 14.85
C ASP A 210 4.17 5.46 14.97
N LEU A 211 4.84 5.35 16.12
CA LEU A 211 5.87 4.34 16.32
C LEU A 211 5.33 2.92 16.18
N ARG A 212 4.14 2.65 16.74
CA ARG A 212 3.50 1.33 16.66
C ARG A 212 3.11 1.01 15.22
N GLU A 213 2.54 1.98 14.52
CA GLU A 213 2.16 1.86 13.11
C GLU A 213 3.37 1.60 12.22
N ASN A 214 4.46 2.35 12.44
CA ASN A 214 5.71 2.19 11.69
C ASN A 214 6.36 0.83 11.97
N LEU A 215 6.28 0.31 13.19
CA LEU A 215 6.77 -1.03 13.52
C LEU A 215 5.89 -2.13 12.91
N LEU A 216 4.57 -1.93 12.84
CA LEU A 216 3.67 -2.85 12.15
C LEU A 216 3.96 -2.87 10.64
N ALA A 217 4.19 -1.69 10.04
CA ALA A 217 4.61 -1.57 8.66
C ALA A 217 5.98 -2.22 8.41
N ALA A 218 6.93 -2.06 9.34
CA ALA A 218 8.23 -2.72 9.30
C ALA A 218 8.06 -4.25 9.25
N ALA A 219 7.23 -4.82 10.12
CA ALA A 219 6.90 -6.24 10.09
C ALA A 219 6.28 -6.66 8.76
N GLY A 220 5.23 -5.97 8.29
CA GLY A 220 4.57 -6.27 7.00
C GLY A 220 5.48 -6.14 5.77
N CYS A 221 6.60 -5.43 5.91
CA CYS A 221 7.63 -5.28 4.89
C CYS A 221 8.74 -6.34 4.93
N HIS A 222 8.61 -7.37 5.75
CA HIS A 222 9.41 -8.59 5.59
C HIS A 222 8.81 -9.39 4.41
N GLY A 223 9.68 -10.00 3.60
CA GLY A 223 9.33 -10.59 2.31
C GLY A 223 8.92 -12.06 2.34
N THR A 224 9.06 -12.76 3.48
CA THR A 224 8.71 -14.18 3.62
C THR A 224 7.37 -14.36 4.33
N PRO A 225 6.27 -14.70 3.62
CA PRO A 225 4.94 -14.80 4.23
C PRO A 225 4.86 -15.77 5.40
N ALA A 226 5.57 -16.91 5.33
CA ALA A 226 5.59 -17.90 6.40
C ALA A 226 6.14 -17.36 7.74
N LEU A 227 6.96 -16.30 7.71
CA LEU A 227 7.45 -15.63 8.90
C LEU A 227 6.48 -14.54 9.38
N VAL A 228 5.92 -13.76 8.44
CA VAL A 228 5.18 -12.53 8.73
C VAL A 228 3.70 -12.77 9.06
N VAL A 229 3.06 -13.72 8.38
CA VAL A 229 1.62 -14.01 8.51
C VAL A 229 1.21 -14.32 9.96
N PRO A 230 1.93 -15.18 10.73
CA PRO A 230 1.56 -15.47 12.12
C PRO A 230 1.49 -14.20 12.99
N PHE A 231 2.45 -13.29 12.85
CA PHE A 231 2.46 -12.04 13.59
C PHE A 231 1.30 -11.13 13.20
N LEU A 232 1.10 -10.90 11.90
CA LEU A 232 0.02 -10.02 11.41
C LEU A 232 -1.37 -10.53 11.78
N VAL A 233 -1.58 -11.85 11.71
CA VAL A 233 -2.81 -12.50 12.18
C VAL A 233 -3.00 -12.27 13.68
N GLY A 234 -1.93 -12.44 14.48
CA GLY A 234 -1.98 -12.17 15.92
C GLY A 234 -2.35 -10.72 16.26
N VAL A 235 -1.87 -9.74 15.48
CA VAL A 235 -2.24 -8.33 15.65
C VAL A 235 -3.68 -8.07 15.21
N MET A 236 -4.09 -8.59 14.04
CA MET A 236 -5.43 -8.40 13.48
C MET A 236 -6.53 -9.03 14.35
N GLU A 237 -6.32 -10.25 14.85
CA GLU A 237 -7.28 -10.98 15.68
C GLU A 237 -7.18 -10.61 17.19
N GLY A 238 -6.24 -9.74 17.54
CA GLY A 238 -5.95 -9.36 18.93
C GLY A 238 -6.92 -8.35 19.57
N ASP A 239 -6.53 -7.85 20.75
CA ASP A 239 -7.31 -6.87 21.53
C ASP A 239 -6.84 -5.41 21.32
N GLY A 240 -6.02 -5.16 20.30
CA GLY A 240 -5.59 -3.81 19.90
C GLY A 240 -6.75 -2.91 19.49
N ASP A 241 -6.51 -1.60 19.38
CA ASP A 241 -7.46 -0.66 18.79
C ASP A 241 -7.78 -1.01 17.32
N ASP A 242 -8.89 -0.49 16.82
CA ASP A 242 -9.42 -0.82 15.49
C ASP A 242 -8.46 -0.44 14.37
N GLU A 243 -7.79 0.73 14.46
CA GLU A 243 -6.81 1.21 13.48
C GLU A 243 -5.62 0.23 13.36
N THR A 244 -5.04 -0.19 14.48
CA THR A 244 -3.94 -1.16 14.51
C THR A 244 -4.36 -2.50 13.88
N ARG A 245 -5.55 -3.01 14.21
CA ARG A 245 -6.06 -4.29 13.66
C ARG A 245 -6.35 -4.19 12.16
N LYS A 246 -6.94 -3.06 11.73
CA LYS A 246 -7.19 -2.75 10.32
C LYS A 246 -5.88 -2.66 9.52
N ASN A 247 -4.86 -1.99 10.06
CA ASN A 247 -3.55 -1.89 9.42
C ASN A 247 -2.86 -3.26 9.33
N ALA A 248 -3.04 -4.13 10.33
CA ALA A 248 -2.55 -5.51 10.24
C ALA A 248 -3.26 -6.30 9.13
N ALA A 249 -4.58 -6.11 8.95
CA ALA A 249 -5.32 -6.70 7.83
C ALA A 249 -4.78 -6.21 6.47
N PHE A 250 -4.50 -4.91 6.33
CA PHE A 250 -3.86 -4.37 5.13
C PHE A 250 -2.54 -5.09 4.81
N TRP A 251 -1.61 -5.15 5.78
CA TRP A 251 -0.30 -5.79 5.59
C TRP A 251 -0.41 -7.29 5.34
N LEU A 252 -1.43 -7.95 5.90
CA LEU A 252 -1.70 -9.37 5.66
C LEU A 252 -2.13 -9.61 4.20
N GLY A 253 -2.93 -8.70 3.62
CA GLY A 253 -3.28 -8.74 2.20
C GLY A 253 -2.07 -8.63 1.28
N GLN A 254 -1.08 -7.81 1.67
CA GLN A 254 0.16 -7.64 0.90
C GLN A 254 1.06 -8.89 0.90
N GLN A 255 0.82 -9.86 1.79
CA GLN A 255 1.61 -11.10 1.83
C GLN A 255 1.25 -12.08 0.71
N ASN A 256 0.10 -11.89 0.04
CA ASN A 256 -0.40 -12.80 -1.01
C ASN A 256 -0.38 -14.29 -0.59
N ASP A 257 -0.71 -14.55 0.68
CA ASP A 257 -0.73 -15.89 1.27
C ASP A 257 -2.17 -16.43 1.41
N ALA A 258 -2.32 -17.74 1.17
CA ALA A 258 -3.60 -18.41 1.23
C ALA A 258 -4.16 -18.50 2.67
N ASP A 259 -3.31 -18.69 3.69
CA ASP A 259 -3.80 -18.64 5.07
C ASP A 259 -4.19 -17.21 5.47
N GLY A 260 -3.36 -16.23 5.10
CA GLY A 260 -3.69 -14.82 5.25
C GLY A 260 -5.04 -14.45 4.62
N LEU A 261 -5.29 -14.84 3.37
CA LEU A 261 -6.58 -14.64 2.70
C LEU A 261 -7.75 -15.24 3.51
N ARG A 262 -7.62 -16.48 3.99
CA ARG A 262 -8.67 -17.12 4.81
C ARG A 262 -8.95 -16.33 6.09
N ARG A 263 -7.91 -15.80 6.74
CA ARG A 263 -8.07 -14.99 7.97
C ARG A 263 -8.69 -13.63 7.68
N LEU A 264 -8.33 -12.98 6.58
CA LEU A 264 -8.98 -11.74 6.13
C LEU A 264 -10.47 -11.94 5.86
N VAL A 265 -10.84 -13.02 5.17
CA VAL A 265 -12.26 -13.34 4.91
C VAL A 265 -13.02 -13.58 6.22
N ARG A 266 -12.40 -14.23 7.21
CA ARG A 266 -12.99 -14.39 8.54
C ARG A 266 -13.17 -13.04 9.23
N ALA A 267 -12.14 -12.20 9.25
CA ALA A 267 -12.20 -10.86 9.84
C ALA A 267 -13.30 -10.01 9.18
N ALA A 268 -13.40 -10.02 7.85
CA ALA A 268 -14.46 -9.35 7.10
C ALA A 268 -15.86 -9.81 7.53
N LYS A 269 -16.05 -11.10 7.83
CA LYS A 269 -17.36 -11.66 8.23
C LYS A 269 -17.71 -11.39 9.69
N SER A 270 -16.73 -11.42 10.60
CA SER A 270 -17.01 -11.55 12.04
C SER A 270 -16.24 -10.61 12.96
N ASP A 271 -15.38 -9.71 12.45
CA ASP A 271 -14.73 -8.73 13.33
C ASP A 271 -15.77 -7.84 14.01
N ARG A 272 -15.50 -7.54 15.29
CA ARG A 272 -16.36 -6.71 16.14
C ARG A 272 -16.47 -5.27 15.64
N SER A 273 -15.44 -4.76 14.98
CA SER A 273 -15.39 -3.40 14.45
C SER A 273 -15.77 -3.37 12.98
N GLU A 274 -16.67 -2.45 12.62
CA GLU A 274 -17.01 -2.15 11.23
C GLU A 274 -15.79 -1.72 10.43
N GLU A 275 -14.94 -0.90 11.02
CA GLU A 275 -13.73 -0.39 10.39
C GLU A 275 -12.75 -1.51 10.02
N VAL A 276 -12.60 -2.51 10.90
CA VAL A 276 -11.75 -3.67 10.64
C VAL A 276 -12.38 -4.60 9.61
N ARG A 277 -13.71 -4.77 9.63
CA ARG A 277 -14.40 -5.55 8.59
C ARG A 277 -14.19 -4.93 7.21
N GLU A 278 -14.39 -3.62 7.08
CA GLU A 278 -14.16 -2.90 5.82
C GLU A 278 -12.71 -2.98 5.36
N GLY A 279 -11.76 -2.77 6.28
CA GLY A 279 -10.34 -2.91 6.01
C GLY A 279 -9.95 -4.32 5.56
N ALA A 280 -10.59 -5.36 6.13
CA ALA A 280 -10.39 -6.74 5.71
C ALA A 280 -10.96 -6.99 4.30
N VAL A 281 -12.14 -6.48 3.95
CA VAL A 281 -12.67 -6.58 2.57
C VAL A 281 -11.74 -5.87 1.59
N PHE A 282 -11.25 -4.68 1.93
CA PHE A 282 -10.23 -3.99 1.14
C PHE A 282 -8.98 -4.86 0.98
N ALA A 283 -8.42 -5.38 2.05
CA ALA A 283 -7.24 -6.24 2.00
C ALA A 283 -7.45 -7.46 1.10
N VAL A 284 -8.60 -8.15 1.19
CA VAL A 284 -8.95 -9.27 0.28
C VAL A 284 -8.93 -8.81 -1.18
N SER A 285 -9.44 -7.60 -1.50
CA SER A 285 -9.44 -7.09 -2.88
C SER A 285 -8.04 -6.82 -3.45
N GLN A 286 -7.05 -6.63 -2.58
CA GLN A 286 -5.65 -6.38 -2.95
C GLN A 286 -4.83 -7.68 -3.04
N VAL A 287 -5.39 -8.82 -2.62
CA VAL A 287 -4.71 -10.12 -2.72
C VAL A 287 -4.68 -10.59 -4.18
N GLU A 288 -3.50 -10.90 -4.70
CA GLU A 288 -3.25 -11.31 -6.08
C GLU A 288 -3.51 -12.82 -6.32
N LEU A 289 -3.97 -13.54 -5.32
CA LEU A 289 -4.35 -14.95 -5.44
C LEU A 289 -5.63 -15.10 -6.28
N PRO A 290 -5.73 -16.10 -7.18
CA PRO A 290 -6.94 -16.33 -7.98
C PRO A 290 -8.23 -16.48 -7.17
N ALA A 291 -8.13 -17.01 -5.95
CA ALA A 291 -9.26 -17.20 -5.03
C ALA A 291 -9.84 -15.90 -4.46
N ALA A 292 -9.09 -14.78 -4.47
CA ALA A 292 -9.53 -13.53 -3.85
C ALA A 292 -10.83 -12.99 -4.47
N VAL A 293 -10.96 -13.06 -5.80
CA VAL A 293 -12.19 -12.64 -6.50
C VAL A 293 -13.39 -13.49 -6.06
N ASP A 294 -13.20 -14.81 -5.89
CA ASP A 294 -14.26 -15.70 -5.42
C ASP A 294 -14.72 -15.35 -4.01
N GLU A 295 -13.77 -15.03 -3.13
CA GLU A 295 -14.07 -14.65 -1.75
C GLU A 295 -14.82 -13.31 -1.68
N ILE A 296 -14.43 -12.29 -2.46
CA ILE A 296 -15.20 -11.04 -2.53
C ILE A 296 -16.62 -11.29 -3.07
N ILE A 297 -16.79 -12.13 -4.11
CA ILE A 297 -18.12 -12.49 -4.63
C ILE A 297 -18.96 -13.18 -3.55
N ALA A 298 -18.36 -14.09 -2.77
CA ALA A 298 -19.04 -14.76 -1.68
C ALA A 298 -19.46 -13.77 -0.56
N LEU A 299 -18.59 -12.80 -0.23
CA LEU A 299 -18.91 -11.73 0.72
C LEU A 299 -20.06 -10.86 0.23
N ALA A 300 -20.03 -10.41 -1.02
CA ALA A 300 -21.11 -9.62 -1.64
C ALA A 300 -22.46 -10.36 -1.64
N ARG A 301 -22.43 -11.68 -1.90
CA ARG A 301 -23.64 -12.50 -1.97
C ARG A 301 -24.27 -12.80 -0.61
N GLY A 302 -23.47 -13.10 0.41
CA GLY A 302 -23.98 -13.78 1.60
C GLY A 302 -23.48 -13.26 2.95
N ALA A 303 -22.70 -12.17 3.01
CA ALA A 303 -22.32 -11.62 4.31
C ALA A 303 -23.56 -11.12 5.07
N GLU A 304 -23.66 -11.46 6.36
CA GLU A 304 -24.78 -11.02 7.22
C GLU A 304 -24.80 -9.49 7.38
N LYS A 305 -23.60 -8.89 7.45
CA LYS A 305 -23.39 -7.47 7.68
C LYS A 305 -23.50 -6.67 6.37
N ARG A 306 -24.37 -5.66 6.36
CA ARG A 306 -24.68 -4.87 5.15
C ARG A 306 -23.49 -4.06 4.65
N ASP A 307 -22.70 -3.49 5.55
CA ASP A 307 -21.43 -2.80 5.30
C ASP A 307 -20.47 -3.68 4.48
N VAL A 308 -20.25 -4.93 4.93
CA VAL A 308 -19.40 -5.91 4.25
C VAL A 308 -19.87 -6.18 2.82
N ARG A 309 -21.18 -6.35 2.62
CA ARG A 309 -21.75 -6.60 1.29
C ARG A 309 -21.53 -5.43 0.34
N LYS A 310 -21.80 -4.21 0.79
CA LYS A 310 -21.58 -2.98 0.00
C LYS A 310 -20.12 -2.81 -0.38
N GLN A 311 -19.22 -3.00 0.60
CA GLN A 311 -17.79 -2.87 0.38
C GLN A 311 -17.29 -3.92 -0.61
N ALA A 312 -17.79 -5.15 -0.52
CA ALA A 312 -17.46 -6.21 -1.47
C ALA A 312 -17.91 -5.86 -2.90
N VAL A 313 -19.13 -5.34 -3.08
CA VAL A 313 -19.62 -4.88 -4.40
C VAL A 313 -18.78 -3.73 -4.93
N PHE A 314 -18.44 -2.75 -4.09
CA PHE A 314 -17.55 -1.65 -4.47
C PHE A 314 -16.21 -2.17 -5.00
N TRP A 315 -15.55 -3.06 -4.25
CA TRP A 315 -14.26 -3.61 -4.64
C TRP A 315 -14.33 -4.53 -5.86
N LEU A 316 -15.44 -5.23 -6.12
CA LEU A 316 -15.63 -5.92 -7.41
C LEU A 316 -15.57 -4.96 -8.59
N GLY A 317 -16.16 -3.76 -8.44
CA GLY A 317 -16.06 -2.69 -9.44
C GLY A 317 -14.62 -2.27 -9.68
N GLN A 318 -13.83 -2.07 -8.61
CA GLN A 318 -12.42 -1.67 -8.70
C GLN A 318 -11.52 -2.78 -9.27
N MET A 319 -11.77 -4.04 -8.93
CA MET A 319 -11.02 -5.18 -9.46
C MET A 319 -11.25 -5.37 -10.97
N ALA A 320 -12.43 -4.97 -11.47
CA ALA A 320 -12.76 -4.87 -12.90
C ALA A 320 -12.45 -6.13 -13.75
N SER A 321 -12.36 -7.31 -13.13
CA SER A 321 -12.14 -8.55 -13.87
C SER A 321 -13.41 -8.96 -14.61
N LYS A 322 -13.29 -9.78 -15.66
CA LYS A 322 -14.47 -10.37 -16.35
C LYS A 322 -15.41 -11.08 -15.37
N LYS A 323 -14.83 -11.74 -14.36
CA LYS A 323 -15.56 -12.45 -13.32
C LYS A 323 -16.29 -11.47 -12.38
N SER A 324 -15.62 -10.37 -12.01
CA SER A 324 -16.23 -9.30 -11.21
C SER A 324 -17.40 -8.64 -11.94
N ALA A 325 -17.24 -8.31 -13.23
CA ALA A 325 -18.30 -7.73 -14.06
C ALA A 325 -19.53 -8.65 -14.17
N ALA A 326 -19.31 -9.95 -14.38
CA ALA A 326 -20.40 -10.93 -14.41
C ALA A 326 -21.15 -11.02 -13.07
N ALA A 327 -20.42 -11.01 -11.95
CA ALA A 327 -21.04 -11.01 -10.61
C ALA A 327 -21.82 -9.73 -10.34
N LEU A 328 -21.30 -8.56 -10.73
CA LEU A 328 -22.00 -7.28 -10.60
C LEU A 328 -23.30 -7.25 -11.42
N GLU A 329 -23.30 -7.79 -12.64
CA GLU A 329 -24.54 -7.92 -13.43
C GLU A 329 -25.57 -8.84 -12.74
N GLU A 330 -25.11 -9.96 -12.17
CA GLU A 330 -25.97 -10.86 -11.39
C GLU A 330 -26.59 -10.14 -10.18
N PHE A 331 -25.78 -9.44 -9.38
CA PHE A 331 -26.23 -8.70 -8.21
C PHE A 331 -27.20 -7.59 -8.58
N ALA A 332 -26.88 -6.79 -9.60
CA ALA A 332 -27.75 -5.73 -10.08
C ALA A 332 -29.12 -6.24 -10.55
N ARG A 333 -29.22 -7.50 -10.99
CA ARG A 333 -30.45 -8.10 -11.53
C ARG A 333 -31.27 -8.89 -10.51
N LYS A 334 -30.60 -9.61 -9.61
CA LYS A 334 -31.23 -10.70 -8.85
C LYS A 334 -31.09 -10.57 -7.34
N ASP A 335 -30.28 -9.64 -6.85
CA ASP A 335 -30.04 -9.55 -5.41
C ASP A 335 -31.33 -9.21 -4.66
N GLY A 336 -31.56 -9.82 -3.50
CA GLY A 336 -32.75 -9.57 -2.70
C GLY A 336 -32.73 -8.19 -2.02
N ASP A 337 -31.56 -7.57 -1.88
CA ASP A 337 -31.41 -6.24 -1.30
C ASP A 337 -31.28 -5.18 -2.40
N ARG A 338 -32.28 -4.30 -2.50
CA ARG A 338 -32.31 -3.20 -3.47
C ARG A 338 -31.09 -2.27 -3.33
N GLU A 339 -30.59 -2.07 -2.13
CA GLU A 339 -29.41 -1.23 -1.95
C GLU A 339 -28.18 -1.85 -2.62
N VAL A 340 -28.02 -3.18 -2.51
CA VAL A 340 -26.95 -3.89 -3.20
C VAL A 340 -27.14 -3.87 -4.71
N GLN A 341 -28.38 -4.00 -5.20
CA GLN A 341 -28.66 -3.81 -6.63
C GLN A 341 -28.20 -2.43 -7.11
N GLU A 342 -28.56 -1.36 -6.39
CA GLU A 342 -28.18 0.02 -6.74
C GLU A 342 -26.64 0.22 -6.72
N HIS A 343 -25.94 -0.35 -5.74
CA HIS A 343 -24.47 -0.30 -5.68
C HIS A 343 -23.83 -1.10 -6.83
N ALA A 344 -24.41 -2.24 -7.21
CA ALA A 344 -23.90 -3.03 -8.33
C ALA A 344 -24.10 -2.31 -9.67
N VAL A 345 -25.22 -1.62 -9.86
CA VAL A 345 -25.44 -0.74 -11.04
C VAL A 345 -24.38 0.37 -11.08
N PHE A 346 -24.10 1.02 -9.94
CA PHE A 346 -23.04 2.02 -9.87
C PHE A 346 -21.66 1.42 -10.19
N ALA A 347 -21.30 0.29 -9.58
CA ALA A 347 -20.02 -0.37 -9.82
C ALA A 347 -19.84 -0.78 -11.29
N LEU A 348 -20.90 -1.24 -11.97
CA LEU A 348 -20.88 -1.49 -13.41
C LEU A 348 -20.53 -0.22 -14.18
N SER A 349 -21.08 0.94 -13.80
CA SER A 349 -20.79 2.22 -14.49
C SER A 349 -19.36 2.70 -14.30
N GLN A 350 -18.66 2.21 -13.27
CA GLN A 350 -17.26 2.54 -12.99
C GLN A 350 -16.27 1.57 -13.64
N LEU A 351 -16.75 0.54 -14.35
CA LEU A 351 -15.87 -0.39 -15.04
C LEU A 351 -15.05 0.32 -16.12
N PRO A 352 -13.75 0.02 -16.24
CA PRO A 352 -12.86 0.63 -17.23
C PRO A 352 -13.29 0.27 -18.65
N ASP A 353 -12.81 1.06 -19.61
CA ASP A 353 -13.00 0.85 -21.05
C ASP A 353 -14.48 0.66 -21.46
N ASN A 354 -15.39 1.35 -20.76
CA ASN A 354 -16.83 1.26 -20.95
C ASN A 354 -17.38 -0.18 -20.88
N GLY A 355 -16.72 -1.06 -20.11
CA GLY A 355 -17.10 -2.46 -19.95
C GLY A 355 -18.48 -2.66 -19.30
N GLY A 356 -18.98 -1.64 -18.59
CA GLY A 356 -20.30 -1.64 -17.97
C GLY A 356 -21.46 -1.25 -18.87
N VAL A 357 -21.22 -0.68 -20.06
CA VAL A 357 -22.28 -0.12 -20.90
C VAL A 357 -23.29 -1.20 -21.32
N GLU A 358 -22.84 -2.34 -21.85
CA GLU A 358 -23.75 -3.42 -22.27
C GLU A 358 -24.59 -3.98 -21.09
N PRO A 359 -24.00 -4.33 -19.92
CA PRO A 359 -24.77 -4.68 -18.73
C PRO A 359 -25.81 -3.62 -18.34
N LEU A 360 -25.45 -2.34 -18.35
CA LEU A 360 -26.35 -1.24 -18.00
C LEU A 360 -27.50 -1.09 -19.00
N VAL A 361 -27.24 -1.21 -20.30
CA VAL A 361 -28.29 -1.21 -21.34
C VAL A 361 -29.28 -2.34 -21.11
N LYS A 362 -28.78 -3.54 -20.83
CA LYS A 362 -29.62 -4.70 -20.53
C LYS A 362 -30.48 -4.47 -19.29
N LEU A 363 -29.91 -3.93 -18.21
CA LEU A 363 -30.63 -3.59 -16.99
C LEU A 363 -31.71 -2.53 -17.26
N ALA A 364 -31.36 -1.43 -17.94
CA ALA A 364 -32.27 -0.35 -18.28
C ALA A 364 -33.50 -0.83 -19.07
N LYS A 365 -33.33 -1.80 -19.98
CA LYS A 365 -34.41 -2.35 -20.81
C LYS A 365 -35.26 -3.42 -20.12
N THR A 366 -34.64 -4.26 -19.30
CA THR A 366 -35.25 -5.56 -18.92
C THR A 366 -35.32 -5.84 -17.43
N HIS A 367 -34.78 -4.97 -16.57
CA HIS A 367 -34.88 -5.19 -15.12
C HIS A 367 -36.34 -5.10 -14.65
N PRO A 368 -36.84 -6.02 -13.80
CA PRO A 368 -38.23 -5.99 -13.33
C PRO A 368 -38.55 -4.74 -12.50
N ASP A 369 -37.63 -4.32 -11.63
CA ASP A 369 -37.78 -3.12 -10.81
C ASP A 369 -37.56 -1.82 -11.63
N PRO A 370 -38.57 -0.92 -11.74
CA PRO A 370 -38.43 0.37 -12.41
C PRO A 370 -37.35 1.30 -11.81
N GLN A 371 -37.08 1.21 -10.51
CA GLN A 371 -36.07 2.05 -9.85
C GLN A 371 -34.66 1.67 -10.29
N VAL A 372 -34.38 0.38 -10.41
CA VAL A 372 -33.11 -0.12 -10.96
C VAL A 372 -32.98 0.26 -12.43
N ARG A 373 -34.06 0.15 -13.24
CA ARG A 373 -34.06 0.65 -14.63
C ARG A 373 -33.70 2.14 -14.69
N LYS A 374 -34.33 2.96 -13.85
CA LYS A 374 -34.07 4.41 -13.76
C LYS A 374 -32.60 4.69 -13.40
N LYS A 375 -32.03 3.94 -12.45
CA LYS A 375 -30.61 4.07 -12.07
C LYS A 375 -29.68 3.68 -13.22
N ALA A 376 -29.97 2.59 -13.93
CA ALA A 376 -29.19 2.19 -15.10
C ALA A 376 -29.25 3.25 -16.22
N VAL A 377 -30.43 3.82 -16.49
CA VAL A 377 -30.58 4.95 -17.42
C VAL A 377 -29.77 6.17 -16.99
N PHE A 378 -29.79 6.51 -15.70
CA PHE A 378 -28.99 7.61 -15.16
C PHE A 378 -27.49 7.39 -15.44
N TRP A 379 -26.96 6.22 -15.08
CA TRP A 379 -25.54 5.92 -15.25
C TRP A 379 -25.13 5.77 -16.73
N LEU A 380 -26.01 5.30 -17.61
CA LEU A 380 -25.79 5.36 -19.06
C LEU A 380 -25.64 6.81 -19.56
N GLY A 381 -26.35 7.76 -18.96
CA GLY A 381 -26.21 9.18 -19.28
C GLY A 381 -24.87 9.79 -18.88
N GLU A 382 -24.20 9.20 -17.88
CA GLU A 382 -22.86 9.60 -17.43
C GLU A 382 -21.73 8.89 -18.21
N CYS A 383 -22.06 7.90 -19.05
CA CYS A 383 -21.08 7.22 -19.89
C CYS A 383 -20.77 8.03 -21.16
N ASP A 384 -19.49 8.31 -21.39
CA ASP A 384 -19.00 8.84 -22.68
C ASP A 384 -18.77 7.69 -23.68
N ASP A 385 -19.88 7.02 -24.07
CA ASP A 385 -19.89 5.91 -25.03
C ASP A 385 -21.05 6.04 -26.02
N PRO A 386 -20.80 6.02 -27.34
CA PRO A 386 -21.87 6.10 -28.35
C PRO A 386 -22.98 5.05 -28.19
N ARG A 387 -22.65 3.85 -27.70
CA ARG A 387 -23.63 2.78 -27.47
C ARG A 387 -24.61 3.15 -26.35
N ALA A 388 -24.15 3.90 -25.35
CA ALA A 388 -25.03 4.39 -24.28
C ALA A 388 -26.03 5.40 -24.84
N LEU A 389 -25.59 6.34 -25.69
CA LEU A 389 -26.47 7.29 -26.36
C LEU A 389 -27.50 6.59 -27.26
N GLU A 390 -27.07 5.62 -28.08
CA GLU A 390 -27.96 4.84 -28.94
C GLU A 390 -29.03 4.09 -28.11
N ALA A 391 -28.63 3.49 -27.00
CA ALA A 391 -29.53 2.81 -26.09
C ALA A 391 -30.55 3.78 -25.44
N LEU A 392 -30.11 4.95 -25.00
CA LEU A 392 -31.00 5.98 -24.43
C LEU A 392 -32.03 6.47 -25.46
N ILE A 393 -31.61 6.69 -26.72
CA ILE A 393 -32.52 7.03 -27.82
C ILE A 393 -33.54 5.92 -28.06
N ALA A 394 -33.12 4.65 -28.04
CA ALA A 394 -34.02 3.51 -28.22
C ALA A 394 -35.07 3.43 -27.09
N ILE A 395 -34.64 3.60 -25.83
CA ILE A 395 -35.52 3.59 -24.66
C ILE A 395 -36.58 4.69 -24.75
N VAL A 396 -36.19 5.92 -25.11
CA VAL A 396 -37.14 7.04 -25.27
C VAL A 396 -38.12 6.80 -26.42
N LYS A 397 -37.70 6.10 -27.48
CA LYS A 397 -38.56 5.71 -28.60
C LYS A 397 -39.44 4.49 -28.31
N GLY A 398 -39.34 3.88 -27.13
CA GLY A 398 -40.05 2.67 -26.78
C GLY A 398 -39.61 1.42 -27.56
N LYS A 399 -38.35 1.37 -27.98
CA LYS A 399 -37.75 0.28 -28.79
C LYS A 399 -36.78 -0.61 -28.03
#